data_AF-A0A496A5A4-F1
#
_entry.id   AF-A0A496A5A4-F1
#
_cell.length_a   1.000
_cell.length_b   1.000
_cell.length_c   1.000
_cell.angle_alpha   90.00
_cell.angle_beta   90.00
_cell.angle_gamma   90.00
#
_symmetry.space_group_name_H-M   'P 1'
#
loop_
_entity.id
_entity.type
_entity.pdbx_description
1 polymer ?
#
loop_
_entity_poly.entity_id
_entity_poly.type
_entity_poly.pdbx_seq_one_letter_code
_entity_poly.pdbx_strand_id
1 'polypeptide(L)'
;MAKTYDDYLESPEFKKAKFMVQEGKRGKGGKAAYIALSMMNLDKHEKNEDLYPHINDRKLAKMLGIGKTAVFNARDRLKGEKWGIEKVVEKVDASKAKVIGKGGESVYLYYFPAYKLNSIYYIKYIDDSHETPIYPCNIGKTIGDVKDRVSDQTGQQLPEKPRIALVIKTDDCDSLETEIHYELKSRKKWLDPAFESVVGREWFLTNPVEVEGIVKSIDEKRKKEKTEKLEKAKQLLNALGINDPSETQVDTALEVLYSTKNSDE
;
A
#
# COMPACT_ATOMS: atom_id res chain seq x y z
N MET A 1 37.88 -19.37 -12.75
CA MET A 1 37.18 -18.50 -13.72
C MET A 1 36.19 -17.68 -12.94
N ALA A 2 36.14 -16.36 -13.13
CA ALA A 2 35.08 -15.54 -12.54
C ALA A 2 33.74 -16.02 -13.09
N LYS A 3 32.76 -16.24 -12.21
CA LYS A 3 31.41 -16.58 -12.66
C LYS A 3 30.87 -15.45 -13.52
N THR A 4 30.34 -15.81 -14.68
CA THR A 4 29.67 -14.86 -15.57
C THR A 4 28.30 -14.51 -15.00
N TYR A 5 27.72 -13.44 -15.52
CA TYR A 5 26.36 -13.04 -15.20
C TYR A 5 25.34 -14.18 -15.43
N ASP A 6 25.49 -14.94 -16.52
CA ASP A 6 24.58 -16.04 -16.85
C ASP A 6 24.73 -17.22 -15.87
N ASP A 7 25.93 -17.45 -15.32
CA ASP A 7 26.16 -18.47 -14.29
C ASP A 7 25.37 -18.17 -12.99
N TYR A 8 25.16 -16.89 -12.67
CA TYR A 8 24.37 -16.47 -11.50
C TYR A 8 22.88 -16.67 -11.69
N LEU A 9 22.37 -16.55 -12.92
CA LEU A 9 20.96 -16.79 -13.23
C LEU A 9 20.56 -18.25 -13.06
N GLU A 10 21.53 -19.14 -13.28
CA GLU A 10 21.33 -20.57 -13.13
C GLU A 10 21.59 -21.09 -11.72
N SER A 11 22.05 -20.22 -10.80
CA SER A 11 22.30 -20.59 -9.42
C SER A 11 21.02 -21.09 -8.70
N PRO A 12 21.12 -22.14 -7.86
CA PRO A 12 20.01 -22.64 -7.05
C PRO A 12 19.31 -21.54 -6.25
N GLU A 13 20.03 -20.51 -5.85
CA GLU A 13 19.55 -19.45 -4.99
C GLU A 13 18.88 -18.31 -5.75
N PHE A 14 19.32 -18.00 -6.97
CA PHE A 14 18.55 -17.13 -7.87
C PHE A 14 17.21 -17.81 -8.23
N LYS A 15 17.25 -19.12 -8.49
CA LYS A 15 16.05 -19.95 -8.68
C LYS A 15 15.15 -19.93 -7.45
N LYS A 16 15.72 -20.00 -6.24
CA LYS A 16 14.99 -19.85 -4.96
C LYS A 16 14.36 -18.46 -4.79
N ALA A 17 15.08 -17.39 -5.11
CA ALA A 17 14.56 -16.02 -5.04
C ALA A 17 13.39 -15.82 -6.01
N LYS A 18 13.51 -16.35 -7.24
CA LYS A 18 12.44 -16.36 -8.25
C LYS A 18 11.24 -17.18 -7.78
N PHE A 19 11.47 -18.36 -7.21
CA PHE A 19 10.43 -19.21 -6.63
C PHE A 19 9.69 -18.49 -5.49
N MET A 20 10.41 -17.80 -4.60
CA MET A 20 9.80 -17.02 -3.50
C MET A 20 8.86 -15.91 -3.98
N VAL A 21 9.10 -15.35 -5.17
CA VAL A 21 8.21 -14.36 -5.80
C VAL A 21 7.02 -15.05 -6.47
N GLN A 22 7.26 -16.17 -7.15
CA GLN A 22 6.25 -16.94 -7.86
C GLN A 22 5.20 -17.58 -6.93
N GLU A 23 5.56 -17.91 -5.69
CA GLU A 23 4.60 -18.39 -4.67
C GLU A 23 3.61 -17.32 -4.14
N GLY A 24 3.51 -16.17 -4.81
CA GLY A 24 2.34 -15.28 -4.70
C GLY A 24 2.16 -14.53 -3.37
N LYS A 25 3.11 -14.61 -2.43
CA LYS A 25 2.98 -13.91 -1.14
C LYS A 25 3.27 -12.41 -1.30
N ARG A 26 2.21 -11.58 -1.33
CA ARG A 26 2.26 -10.11 -1.25
C ARG A 26 3.30 -9.67 -0.20
N GLY A 27 4.12 -8.66 -0.54
CA GLY A 27 5.13 -8.09 0.36
C GLY A 27 6.52 -8.76 0.36
N LYS A 28 6.72 -9.90 -0.32
CA LYS A 28 8.04 -10.57 -0.36
C LYS A 28 9.03 -10.06 -1.42
N GLY A 29 8.59 -9.19 -2.32
CA GLY A 29 9.41 -8.71 -3.43
C GLY A 29 10.72 -8.03 -3.00
N GLY A 30 10.69 -7.23 -1.93
CA GLY A 30 11.89 -6.59 -1.39
C GLY A 30 12.89 -7.58 -0.80
N LYS A 31 12.40 -8.61 -0.08
CA LYS A 31 13.24 -9.68 0.49
C LYS A 31 13.86 -10.56 -0.60
N ALA A 32 13.10 -10.89 -1.64
CA ALA A 32 13.59 -11.64 -2.79
C ALA A 32 14.66 -10.85 -3.56
N ALA A 33 14.43 -9.55 -3.79
CA ALA A 33 15.42 -8.65 -4.38
C ALA A 33 16.70 -8.58 -3.55
N TYR A 34 16.57 -8.43 -2.23
CA TYR A 34 17.69 -8.36 -1.31
C TYR A 34 18.52 -9.64 -1.34
N ILE A 35 17.89 -10.82 -1.26
CA ILE A 35 18.60 -12.10 -1.34
C ILE A 35 19.32 -12.23 -2.68
N ALA A 36 18.64 -11.97 -3.80
CA ALA A 36 19.25 -12.03 -5.12
C ALA A 36 20.46 -11.09 -5.26
N LEU A 37 20.32 -9.84 -4.83
CA LEU A 37 21.40 -8.83 -4.88
C LEU A 37 22.54 -9.14 -3.91
N SER A 38 22.25 -9.61 -2.70
CA SER A 38 23.27 -9.99 -1.70
C SER A 38 24.15 -11.12 -2.23
N MET A 39 23.59 -12.01 -3.03
CA MET A 39 24.29 -13.16 -3.60
C MET A 39 25.00 -12.85 -4.91
N MET A 40 24.45 -11.96 -5.74
CA MET A 40 25.21 -11.32 -6.82
C MET A 40 26.39 -10.50 -6.28
N ASN A 41 26.32 -10.08 -5.01
CA ASN A 41 27.39 -9.46 -4.25
C ASN A 41 28.33 -10.48 -3.55
N LEU A 42 28.14 -11.79 -3.78
CA LEU A 42 28.99 -12.88 -3.28
C LEU A 42 29.75 -13.57 -4.43
N ASP A 43 30.59 -12.80 -5.12
CA ASP A 43 31.97 -13.24 -5.37
C ASP A 43 32.89 -12.22 -4.70
N LYS A 44 33.11 -12.43 -3.41
CA LYS A 44 34.39 -12.03 -2.80
C LYS A 44 35.45 -12.76 -3.62
N HIS A 45 36.10 -12.12 -4.60
CA HIS A 45 37.53 -12.27 -4.85
C HIS A 45 38.02 -11.42 -6.05
N GLU A 46 39.01 -10.59 -5.72
CA GLU A 46 40.21 -10.23 -6.52
C GLU A 46 40.19 -9.18 -7.62
N LYS A 47 39.05 -8.71 -8.16
CA LYS A 47 39.12 -7.71 -9.26
C LYS A 47 38.38 -6.39 -9.11
N ASN A 48 37.67 -6.16 -8.00
CA ASN A 48 37.18 -4.82 -7.64
C ASN A 48 36.29 -4.12 -8.71
N GLU A 49 35.62 -4.87 -9.58
CA GLU A 49 34.57 -4.34 -10.45
C GLU A 49 33.23 -4.70 -9.83
N ASP A 50 32.59 -3.71 -9.20
CA ASP A 50 31.26 -3.82 -8.62
C ASP A 50 30.30 -4.32 -9.72
N LEU A 51 29.66 -5.48 -9.58
CA LEU A 51 28.57 -5.91 -10.50
C LEU A 51 27.32 -5.02 -10.37
N TYR A 52 27.28 -4.20 -9.31
CA TYR A 52 26.23 -3.24 -8.95
C TYR A 52 25.74 -2.30 -10.07
N PRO A 53 26.59 -1.71 -10.92
CA PRO A 53 26.19 -0.77 -11.97
C PRO A 53 25.73 -1.46 -13.25
N HIS A 54 26.11 -2.71 -13.49
CA HIS A 54 25.97 -3.35 -14.80
C HIS A 54 24.57 -3.88 -15.11
N ILE A 55 23.71 -4.03 -14.08
CA ILE A 55 22.32 -4.45 -14.25
C ILE A 55 21.41 -3.30 -13.79
N ASN A 56 20.70 -2.69 -14.74
CA ASN A 56 19.70 -1.68 -14.38
C ASN A 56 18.55 -2.31 -13.58
N ASP A 57 17.93 -1.53 -12.68
CA ASP A 57 16.88 -2.03 -11.80
C ASP A 57 15.68 -2.62 -12.56
N ARG A 58 15.39 -2.08 -13.76
CA ARG A 58 14.27 -2.54 -14.61
C ARG A 58 14.51 -3.96 -15.12
N LYS A 59 15.74 -4.28 -15.54
CA LYS A 59 16.13 -5.60 -16.04
C LYS A 59 16.05 -6.62 -14.91
N LEU A 60 16.61 -6.31 -13.75
CA LEU A 60 16.55 -7.19 -12.59
C LEU A 60 15.12 -7.40 -12.07
N ALA A 61 14.32 -6.33 -12.03
CA ALA A 61 12.91 -6.40 -11.65
C ALA A 61 12.10 -7.32 -12.57
N LYS A 62 12.31 -7.21 -13.89
CA LYS A 62 11.67 -8.08 -14.88
C LYS A 62 12.06 -9.55 -14.70
N MET A 63 13.32 -9.82 -14.37
CA MET A 63 13.83 -11.19 -14.19
C MET A 63 13.33 -11.86 -12.92
N LEU A 64 13.22 -11.09 -11.84
CA LEU A 64 12.70 -11.56 -10.56
C LEU A 64 11.17 -11.57 -10.51
N GLY A 65 10.48 -10.95 -11.47
CA GLY A 65 9.02 -10.82 -11.46
C GLY A 65 8.51 -9.88 -10.36
N ILE A 66 9.29 -8.86 -9.99
CA ILE A 66 8.97 -7.92 -8.91
C ILE A 66 8.95 -6.47 -9.41
N GLY A 67 8.45 -5.55 -8.59
CA GLY A 67 8.49 -4.12 -8.88
C GLY A 67 9.90 -3.53 -8.83
N LYS A 68 10.19 -2.55 -9.69
CA LYS A 68 11.49 -1.82 -9.73
C LYS A 68 11.87 -1.23 -8.37
N THR A 69 10.90 -0.70 -7.62
CA THR A 69 11.12 -0.13 -6.28
C THR A 69 11.67 -1.16 -5.29
N ALA A 70 11.23 -2.42 -5.39
CA ALA A 70 11.74 -3.49 -4.52
C ALA A 70 13.22 -3.78 -4.78
N VAL A 71 13.64 -3.76 -6.05
CA VAL A 71 15.04 -3.89 -6.45
C VAL A 71 15.86 -2.70 -5.96
N PHE A 72 15.35 -1.48 -6.15
CA PHE A 72 16.02 -0.26 -5.71
C PHE A 72 16.24 -0.25 -4.18
N ASN A 73 15.20 -0.51 -3.40
CA ASN A 73 15.29 -0.51 -1.92
C ASN A 73 16.26 -1.58 -1.42
N ALA A 74 16.25 -2.77 -2.02
CA ALA A 74 17.19 -3.84 -1.70
C ALA A 74 18.65 -3.46 -2.01
N ARG A 75 18.87 -2.76 -3.13
CA ARG A 75 20.19 -2.28 -3.55
C ARG A 75 20.71 -1.17 -2.64
N ASP A 76 19.86 -0.22 -2.28
CA ASP A 76 20.18 0.87 -1.35
C ASP A 76 20.53 0.32 0.04
N ARG A 77 19.76 -0.66 0.53
CA ARG A 77 20.05 -1.36 1.80
C ARG A 77 21.43 -1.99 1.80
N LEU A 78 21.76 -2.78 0.77
CA LEU A 78 23.06 -3.44 0.69
C LEU A 78 24.23 -2.45 0.54
N LYS A 79 24.01 -1.30 -0.10
CA LYS A 79 25.01 -0.22 -0.10
C LYS A 79 25.23 0.31 1.33
N GLY A 80 24.16 0.56 2.08
CA GLY A 80 24.28 0.98 3.49
C GLY A 80 25.09 -0.02 4.33
N GLU A 81 24.80 -1.32 4.20
CA GLU A 81 25.53 -2.39 4.88
C GLU A 81 27.01 -2.49 4.42
N LYS A 82 27.31 -2.31 3.12
CA LYS A 82 28.68 -2.39 2.55
C LYS A 82 29.61 -1.29 3.05
N TRP A 83 29.10 -0.07 3.22
CA TRP A 83 29.92 1.10 3.54
C TRP A 83 30.00 1.39 5.04
N GLY A 84 29.39 0.56 5.90
CA GLY A 84 29.29 0.84 7.34
C GLY A 84 28.55 2.16 7.64
N ILE A 85 27.80 2.67 6.65
CA ILE A 85 26.96 3.84 6.82
C ILE A 85 25.72 3.31 7.51
N GLU A 86 25.73 3.35 8.85
CA GLU A 86 24.50 3.26 9.61
C GLU A 86 23.65 4.44 9.15
N LYS A 87 22.75 4.17 8.20
CA LYS A 87 21.85 5.19 7.68
C LYS A 87 21.00 5.58 8.89
N VAL A 88 21.30 6.72 9.50
CA VAL A 88 20.36 7.40 10.39
C VAL A 88 19.22 7.84 9.49
N VAL A 89 18.33 6.90 9.19
CA VAL A 89 17.08 7.20 8.49
C VAL A 89 16.28 7.95 9.52
N GLU A 90 16.32 9.28 9.47
CA GLU A 90 15.33 10.08 10.15
C GLU A 90 13.98 9.73 9.54
N LYS A 91 13.31 8.75 10.18
CA LYS A 91 12.01 8.25 9.78
C LYS A 91 11.04 9.41 9.70
N VAL A 92 10.08 9.27 8.79
CA VAL A 92 8.97 10.21 8.68
C VAL A 92 8.30 10.37 10.04
N ASP A 93 8.10 11.62 10.45
CA ASP A 93 7.40 11.91 11.69
C ASP A 93 5.89 11.73 11.51
N ALA A 94 5.28 10.92 12.38
CA ALA A 94 3.84 10.72 12.47
C ALA A 94 3.27 11.19 13.81
N SER A 95 4.04 11.89 14.64
CA SER A 95 3.60 12.36 15.97
C SER A 95 2.37 13.27 15.90
N LYS A 96 2.21 13.99 14.78
CA LYS A 96 1.08 14.88 14.51
C LYS A 96 -0.02 14.24 13.65
N ALA A 97 0.13 12.98 13.27
CA ALA A 97 -0.88 12.28 12.51
C ALA A 97 -2.11 12.05 13.39
N LYS A 98 -3.29 12.38 12.88
CA LYS A 98 -4.54 11.99 13.54
C LYS A 98 -4.76 10.50 13.34
N VAL A 99 -5.07 9.79 14.40
CA VAL A 99 -5.35 8.34 14.36
C VAL A 99 -6.82 8.10 14.66
N ILE A 100 -7.49 7.36 13.78
CA ILE A 100 -8.90 6.95 13.94
C ILE A 100 -9.06 5.44 13.69
N GLY A 101 -10.19 4.87 14.07
CA GLY A 101 -10.50 3.45 13.86
C GLY A 101 -9.78 2.51 14.84
N LYS A 102 -9.86 1.22 14.57
CA LYS A 102 -9.22 0.13 15.33
C LYS A 102 -8.85 -1.00 14.37
N GLY A 103 -7.83 -1.78 14.71
CA GLY A 103 -7.42 -2.96 13.96
C GLY A 103 -5.90 -3.06 13.78
N GLY A 104 -5.46 -4.20 13.25
CA GLY A 104 -4.03 -4.52 13.07
C GLY A 104 -3.39 -3.81 11.87
N GLU A 105 -4.18 -3.39 10.90
CA GLU A 105 -3.72 -2.81 9.64
C GLU A 105 -4.01 -1.30 9.58
N SER A 106 -3.54 -0.62 8.53
CA SER A 106 -3.69 0.82 8.40
C SER A 106 -3.85 1.29 6.96
N VAL A 107 -4.83 2.15 6.72
CA VAL A 107 -4.84 3.08 5.59
C VAL A 107 -4.31 4.42 6.08
N TYR A 108 -3.46 5.09 5.32
CA TYR A 108 -2.84 6.34 5.72
C TYR A 108 -2.93 7.38 4.62
N LEU A 109 -2.94 8.64 5.04
CA LEU A 109 -2.80 9.78 4.16
C LEU A 109 -1.53 10.55 4.52
N TYR A 110 -0.69 10.79 3.53
CA TYR A 110 0.43 11.72 3.65
C TYR A 110 0.42 12.74 2.53
N TYR A 111 1.09 13.86 2.76
CA TYR A 111 1.30 14.90 1.76
C TYR A 111 2.70 15.49 1.90
N PHE A 112 3.15 16.21 0.88
CA PHE A 112 4.37 16.99 0.97
C PHE A 112 4.04 18.45 1.35
N PRO A 113 4.73 19.05 2.34
CA PRO A 113 4.45 20.41 2.80
C PRO A 113 4.31 21.46 1.69
N ALA A 114 5.16 21.42 0.64
CA ALA A 114 5.07 22.37 -0.47
C ALA A 114 3.75 22.26 -1.22
N TYR A 115 3.16 21.06 -1.35
CA TYR A 115 1.87 20.87 -2.01
C TYR A 115 0.73 21.55 -1.24
N LYS A 116 0.81 21.53 0.09
CA LYS A 116 -0.15 22.23 0.95
C LYS A 116 0.03 23.74 0.87
N LEU A 117 1.27 24.24 0.85
CA LEU A 117 1.55 25.67 0.69
C LEU A 117 1.06 26.19 -0.67
N ASN A 118 1.18 25.36 -1.70
CA ASN A 118 0.74 25.66 -3.05
C ASN A 118 -0.73 25.30 -3.30
N SER A 119 -1.53 24.98 -2.25
CA SER A 119 -2.94 24.57 -2.40
C SER A 119 -3.77 25.61 -3.16
N ILE A 120 -3.41 26.89 -3.07
CA ILE A 120 -4.04 28.01 -3.80
C ILE A 120 -4.03 27.78 -5.32
N TYR A 121 -2.97 27.19 -5.87
CA TYR A 121 -2.89 26.87 -7.30
C TYR A 121 -3.86 25.76 -7.71
N TYR A 122 -4.19 24.86 -6.78
CA TYR A 122 -5.11 23.74 -7.03
C TYR A 122 -6.58 24.14 -6.86
N ILE A 123 -6.89 25.18 -6.08
CA ILE A 123 -8.26 25.69 -5.89
C ILE A 123 -8.90 26.12 -7.22
N LYS A 124 -8.11 26.65 -8.17
CA LYS A 124 -8.61 27.07 -9.49
C LYS A 124 -9.21 25.93 -10.33
N TYR A 125 -8.92 24.67 -9.99
CA TYR A 125 -9.37 23.49 -10.74
C TYR A 125 -10.59 22.80 -10.11
N ILE A 126 -11.21 23.41 -9.10
CA ILE A 126 -12.19 22.76 -8.23
C ILE A 126 -13.35 23.74 -7.97
N ASP A 127 -14.57 23.23 -7.93
CA ASP A 127 -15.79 23.96 -7.58
C ASP A 127 -15.71 24.60 -6.18
N ASP A 128 -16.29 25.80 -6.01
CA ASP A 128 -16.16 26.75 -4.88
C ASP A 128 -16.69 26.22 -3.52
N SER A 129 -17.06 24.95 -3.44
CA SER A 129 -17.75 24.33 -2.30
C SER A 129 -16.85 23.91 -1.12
N HIS A 130 -15.54 24.17 -1.17
CA HIS A 130 -14.60 23.65 -0.17
C HIS A 130 -14.22 24.72 0.85
N GLU A 131 -14.80 24.63 2.05
CA GLU A 131 -14.42 25.47 3.20
C GLU A 131 -12.97 25.23 3.68
N THR A 132 -12.37 24.08 3.30
CA THR A 132 -10.99 23.73 3.64
C THR A 132 -10.13 23.53 2.40
N PRO A 133 -8.88 24.04 2.37
CA PRO A 133 -7.98 23.84 1.25
C PRO A 133 -7.74 22.35 1.00
N ILE A 134 -7.82 21.95 -0.27
CA ILE A 134 -7.40 20.63 -0.72
C ILE A 134 -6.10 20.73 -1.52
N TYR A 135 -5.31 19.67 -1.46
CA TYR A 135 -3.98 19.60 -2.02
C TYR A 135 -3.64 18.16 -2.38
N PRO A 136 -2.64 17.94 -3.24
CA PRO A 136 -2.16 16.60 -3.55
C PRO A 136 -1.78 15.83 -2.27
N CYS A 137 -2.50 14.76 -2.02
CA CYS A 137 -2.27 13.81 -0.94
C CYS A 137 -2.14 12.41 -1.52
N ASN A 138 -1.20 11.62 -0.99
CA ASN A 138 -1.12 10.20 -1.26
C ASN A 138 -1.92 9.43 -0.22
N ILE A 139 -2.70 8.45 -0.67
CA ILE A 139 -3.46 7.54 0.19
C ILE A 139 -2.99 6.12 -0.08
N GLY A 140 -2.30 5.53 0.89
CA GLY A 140 -1.80 4.16 0.79
C GLY A 140 -2.21 3.31 1.98
N LYS A 141 -1.76 2.06 1.97
CA LYS A 141 -2.05 1.08 3.03
C LYS A 141 -0.83 0.28 3.46
N THR A 142 -0.91 -0.29 4.66
CA THR A 142 0.12 -1.17 5.23
C THR A 142 -0.46 -2.07 6.33
N ILE A 143 0.08 -3.28 6.44
CA ILE A 143 -0.13 -4.19 7.58
C ILE A 143 0.89 -3.87 8.71
N GLY A 144 1.97 -3.16 8.38
CA GLY A 144 3.06 -2.81 9.31
C GLY A 144 3.01 -1.36 9.79
N ASP A 145 4.17 -0.84 10.20
CA ASP A 145 4.29 0.55 10.64
C ASP A 145 4.15 1.53 9.46
N VAL A 146 3.34 2.57 9.65
CA VAL A 146 3.07 3.59 8.63
C VAL A 146 4.30 4.45 8.34
N LYS A 147 5.10 4.79 9.35
CA LYS A 147 6.32 5.60 9.16
C LYS A 147 7.31 4.85 8.30
N ASP A 148 7.48 3.56 8.56
CA ASP A 148 8.37 2.69 7.78
C ASP A 148 7.88 2.59 6.34
N ARG A 149 6.58 2.34 6.15
CA ARG A 149 5.99 2.24 4.81
C ARG A 149 6.14 3.53 3.99
N VAL A 150 5.83 4.68 4.58
CA VAL A 150 5.94 5.98 3.89
C VAL A 150 7.40 6.31 3.61
N SER A 151 8.31 6.07 4.57
CA SER A 151 9.75 6.25 4.36
C SER A 151 10.27 5.40 3.19
N ASP A 152 9.81 4.15 3.09
CA ASP A 152 10.17 3.23 2.00
C ASP A 152 9.61 3.66 0.63
N GLN A 153 8.47 4.36 0.60
CA GLN A 153 7.85 4.87 -0.62
C GLN A 153 8.52 6.14 -1.12
N THR A 154 8.86 7.06 -0.22
CA THR A 154 9.42 8.37 -0.59
C THR A 154 10.93 8.37 -0.71
N GLY A 155 11.62 7.43 -0.06
CA GLY A 155 13.07 7.41 0.02
C GLY A 155 13.64 8.67 0.71
N GLN A 156 14.94 8.91 0.52
CA GLN A 156 15.67 10.05 1.10
C GLN A 156 16.03 11.15 0.10
N GLN A 157 15.72 10.98 -1.18
CA GLN A 157 16.17 11.89 -2.24
C GLN A 157 15.16 13.00 -2.58
N LEU A 158 14.00 13.01 -1.93
CA LEU A 158 13.03 14.08 -2.13
C LEU A 158 13.47 15.33 -1.35
N PRO A 159 13.28 16.53 -1.93
CA PRO A 159 13.73 17.79 -1.34
C PRO A 159 13.00 18.12 -0.03
N GLU A 160 11.88 17.46 0.25
CA GLU A 160 11.12 17.61 1.48
C GLU A 160 10.64 16.26 2.02
N LYS A 161 10.47 16.20 3.34
CA LYS A 161 9.94 15.01 4.01
C LYS A 161 8.41 14.99 3.91
N PRO A 162 7.80 13.83 3.62
CA PRO A 162 6.35 13.71 3.67
C PRO A 162 5.85 13.94 5.10
N ARG A 163 4.62 14.43 5.24
CA ARG A 163 3.90 14.53 6.50
C ARG A 163 2.73 13.58 6.50
N ILE A 164 2.74 12.62 7.43
CA ILE A 164 1.60 11.75 7.66
C ILE A 164 0.54 12.56 8.43
N ALA A 165 -0.64 12.68 7.84
CA ALA A 165 -1.71 13.54 8.34
C ALA A 165 -2.82 12.74 9.01
N LEU A 166 -3.11 11.56 8.48
CA LEU A 166 -4.18 10.68 8.94
C LEU A 166 -3.72 9.23 8.89
N VAL A 167 -4.05 8.47 9.93
CA VAL A 167 -3.90 7.02 10.01
C VAL A 167 -5.24 6.42 10.43
N ILE A 168 -5.78 5.55 9.59
CA ILE A 168 -7.06 4.89 9.77
C ILE A 168 -6.77 3.42 10.06
N LYS A 169 -7.00 3.00 11.31
CA LYS A 169 -6.84 1.62 11.76
C LYS A 169 -8.05 0.79 11.33
N THR A 170 -7.77 -0.39 10.78
CA THR A 170 -8.78 -1.33 10.25
C THR A 170 -8.23 -2.75 10.31
N ASP A 171 -9.11 -3.74 10.29
CA ASP A 171 -8.74 -5.16 10.13
C ASP A 171 -8.72 -5.60 8.65
N ASP A 172 -9.17 -4.72 7.75
CA ASP A 172 -9.12 -4.93 6.30
C ASP A 172 -8.73 -3.60 5.63
N CYS A 173 -7.42 -3.37 5.47
CA CYS A 173 -6.91 -2.18 4.81
C CYS A 173 -7.02 -2.26 3.29
N ASP A 174 -7.12 -3.46 2.72
CA ASP A 174 -7.23 -3.69 1.28
C ASP A 174 -8.58 -3.18 0.76
N SER A 175 -9.68 -3.61 1.39
CA SER A 175 -11.03 -3.16 1.04
C SER A 175 -11.22 -1.67 1.32
N LEU A 176 -10.80 -1.19 2.50
CA LEU A 176 -11.00 0.19 2.90
C LEU A 176 -10.27 1.19 1.98
N GLU A 177 -9.00 0.94 1.65
CA GLU A 177 -8.26 1.78 0.71
C GLU A 177 -8.96 1.83 -0.65
N THR A 178 -9.40 0.66 -1.15
CA THR A 178 -10.07 0.55 -2.45
C THR A 178 -11.34 1.39 -2.50
N GLU A 179 -12.17 1.33 -1.44
CA GLU A 179 -13.40 2.11 -1.34
C GLU A 179 -13.13 3.62 -1.25
N ILE A 180 -12.12 4.03 -0.47
CA ILE A 180 -11.70 5.44 -0.39
C ILE A 180 -11.23 5.95 -1.76
N HIS A 181 -10.39 5.17 -2.45
CA HIS A 181 -9.91 5.51 -3.80
C HIS A 181 -11.06 5.58 -4.80
N TYR A 182 -12.02 4.66 -4.73
CA TYR A 182 -13.20 4.66 -5.59
C TYR A 182 -14.05 5.92 -5.39
N GLU A 183 -14.32 6.29 -4.14
CA GLU A 183 -15.09 7.49 -3.81
C GLU A 183 -14.38 8.77 -4.27
N LEU A 184 -13.06 8.86 -4.11
CA LEU A 184 -12.30 10.02 -4.60
C LEU A 184 -12.24 10.07 -6.13
N LYS A 185 -12.16 8.91 -6.81
CA LYS A 185 -12.21 8.83 -8.27
C LYS A 185 -13.58 9.22 -8.82
N SER A 186 -14.67 8.75 -8.22
CA SER A 186 -16.03 9.11 -8.64
C SER A 186 -16.29 10.62 -8.52
N ARG A 187 -15.67 11.25 -7.51
CA ARG A 187 -15.65 12.72 -7.31
C ARG A 187 -14.64 13.46 -8.21
N LYS A 188 -13.98 12.78 -9.15
CA LYS A 188 -12.97 13.34 -10.06
C LYS A 188 -11.79 14.02 -9.34
N LYS A 189 -11.42 13.53 -8.14
CA LYS A 189 -10.31 14.05 -7.33
C LYS A 189 -8.97 13.36 -7.62
N TRP A 190 -8.96 12.31 -8.42
CA TRP A 190 -7.75 11.56 -8.74
C TRP A 190 -6.79 12.39 -9.60
N LEU A 191 -5.52 12.45 -9.20
CA LEU A 191 -4.46 13.08 -9.96
C LEU A 191 -3.91 12.07 -10.96
N ASP A 192 -4.10 12.36 -12.25
CA ASP A 192 -3.57 11.54 -13.32
C ASP A 192 -2.03 11.46 -13.19
N PRO A 193 -1.42 10.25 -13.27
CA PRO A 193 0.03 10.09 -13.32
C PRO A 193 0.75 10.87 -14.43
N ALA A 194 0.03 11.33 -15.46
CA ALA A 194 0.53 12.25 -16.48
C ALA A 194 0.79 13.67 -15.95
N PHE A 195 0.32 14.00 -14.74
CA PHE A 195 0.64 15.25 -14.07
C PHE A 195 2.10 15.21 -13.59
N GLU A 196 2.96 16.02 -14.20
CA GLU A 196 4.44 15.95 -14.10
C GLU A 196 5.01 15.94 -12.67
N SER A 197 4.24 16.41 -11.68
CA SER A 197 4.69 16.50 -10.29
C SER A 197 4.37 15.27 -9.43
N VAL A 198 3.67 14.24 -9.97
CA VAL A 198 3.08 13.18 -9.14
C VAL A 198 3.59 11.79 -9.52
N VAL A 199 4.28 11.12 -8.60
CA VAL A 199 4.80 9.76 -8.82
C VAL A 199 3.88 8.73 -8.15
N GLY A 200 3.17 7.95 -8.96
CA GLY A 200 2.30 6.86 -8.51
C GLY A 200 0.83 7.06 -8.90
N ARG A 201 -0.02 6.07 -8.60
CA ARG A 201 -1.46 6.09 -8.95
C ARG A 201 -2.37 6.40 -7.75
N GLU A 202 -1.77 6.65 -6.59
CA GLU A 202 -2.44 6.72 -5.29
C GLU A 202 -2.58 8.18 -4.80
N TRP A 203 -2.57 9.14 -5.73
CA TRP A 203 -2.57 10.57 -5.43
C TRP A 203 -3.90 11.24 -5.77
N PHE A 204 -4.38 12.09 -4.87
CA PHE A 204 -5.69 12.72 -4.93
C PHE A 204 -5.63 14.18 -4.47
N LEU A 205 -6.45 15.03 -5.07
CA LEU A 205 -6.74 16.38 -4.56
C LEU A 205 -7.75 16.27 -3.43
N THR A 206 -7.26 16.22 -2.20
CA THR A 206 -8.09 16.02 -1.02
C THR A 206 -7.44 16.64 0.21
N ASN A 207 -8.00 16.40 1.39
CA ASN A 207 -7.41 16.72 2.68
C ASN A 207 -7.84 15.69 3.74
N PRO A 208 -7.22 15.67 4.93
CA PRO A 208 -7.57 14.71 5.98
C PRO A 208 -9.04 14.73 6.38
N VAL A 209 -9.67 15.91 6.41
CA VAL A 209 -11.07 16.08 6.84
C VAL A 209 -12.03 15.43 5.85
N GLU A 210 -11.80 15.62 4.54
CA GLU A 210 -12.59 14.98 3.50
C GLU A 210 -12.47 13.45 3.57
N VAL A 211 -11.25 12.93 3.72
CA VAL A 211 -11.03 11.47 3.81
C VAL A 211 -11.67 10.89 5.06
N GLU A 212 -11.62 11.58 6.20
CA GLU A 212 -12.37 11.17 7.40
C GLU A 212 -13.89 11.11 7.14
N GLY A 213 -14.43 12.10 6.43
CA GLY A 213 -15.84 12.11 6.03
C GLY A 213 -16.20 10.90 5.18
N ILE A 214 -15.35 10.55 4.21
CA ILE A 214 -15.51 9.36 3.35
C ILE A 214 -15.50 8.08 4.19
N VAL A 215 -14.53 7.93 5.10
CA VAL A 215 -14.43 6.76 6.00
C VAL A 215 -15.70 6.62 6.84
N LYS A 216 -16.18 7.73 7.41
CA LYS A 216 -17.42 7.72 8.19
C LYS A 216 -18.62 7.26 7.36
N SER A 217 -18.76 7.77 6.13
CA SER A 217 -19.83 7.34 5.22
C SER A 217 -19.72 5.86 4.83
N ILE A 218 -18.50 5.35 4.63
CA ILE A 218 -18.25 3.92 4.37
C ILE A 218 -18.70 3.08 5.58
N ASP A 219 -18.30 3.47 6.80
CA ASP A 219 -18.66 2.76 8.02
C ASP A 219 -20.18 2.73 8.25
N GLU A 220 -20.87 3.84 7.98
CA GLU A 220 -22.33 3.93 8.06
C GLU A 220 -23.02 3.01 7.04
N LYS A 221 -22.54 2.96 5.79
CA LYS A 221 -23.02 2.03 4.76
C LYS A 221 -22.83 0.58 5.19
N ARG A 222 -21.63 0.21 5.64
CA ARG A 222 -21.31 -1.16 6.11
C ARG A 222 -22.19 -1.59 7.29
N LYS A 223 -22.44 -0.69 8.26
CA LYS A 223 -23.35 -0.97 9.37
C LYS A 223 -24.78 -1.21 8.90
N LYS A 224 -25.27 -0.35 8.00
CA LYS A 224 -26.62 -0.49 7.43
C LYS A 224 -26.78 -1.82 6.69
N GLU A 225 -25.83 -2.16 5.82
CA GLU A 225 -25.82 -3.43 5.09
C GLU A 225 -25.79 -4.64 6.03
N LYS A 226 -24.98 -4.59 7.10
CA LYS A 226 -24.93 -5.66 8.11
C LYS A 226 -26.29 -5.84 8.79
N THR A 227 -26.94 -4.76 9.20
CA THR A 227 -28.27 -4.81 9.83
C THR A 227 -29.32 -5.36 8.87
N GLU A 228 -29.33 -4.91 7.61
CA GLU A 228 -30.28 -5.41 6.60
C GLU A 228 -30.09 -6.90 6.31
N LYS A 229 -28.84 -7.38 6.27
CA LYS A 229 -28.54 -8.80 6.09
C LYS A 229 -28.96 -9.64 7.29
N LEU A 230 -28.71 -9.14 8.50
CA LEU A 230 -29.13 -9.79 9.74
C LEU A 230 -30.66 -9.94 9.79
N GLU A 231 -31.38 -8.89 9.41
CA GLU A 231 -32.84 -8.89 9.36
C GLU A 231 -33.37 -9.89 8.32
N LYS A 232 -32.76 -9.94 7.13
CA LYS A 232 -33.09 -10.95 6.11
C LYS A 232 -32.83 -12.37 6.57
N ALA A 233 -31.73 -12.62 7.28
CA ALA A 233 -31.42 -13.94 7.84
C ALA A 233 -32.49 -14.37 8.86
N LYS A 234 -32.90 -13.46 9.76
CA LYS A 234 -33.99 -13.72 10.71
C LYS A 234 -35.33 -13.99 10.02
N GLN A 235 -35.67 -13.20 9.00
CA GLN A 235 -36.91 -13.42 8.22
C GLN A 235 -36.92 -14.79 7.53
N LEU A 236 -35.78 -15.22 6.99
CA LEU A 236 -35.64 -16.54 6.35
C LEU A 236 -35.81 -17.67 7.37
N LEU A 237 -35.22 -17.54 8.56
CA LEU A 237 -35.38 -18.51 9.64
C LEU A 237 -36.82 -18.56 10.18
N ASN A 238 -37.47 -17.41 10.34
CA ASN A 238 -38.88 -17.34 10.70
C ASN A 238 -39.78 -18.02 9.64
N ALA A 239 -39.48 -17.84 8.35
CA ALA A 239 -40.23 -18.49 7.26
C ALA A 239 -40.09 -20.02 7.29
N LEU A 240 -39.00 -20.53 7.87
CA LEU A 240 -38.76 -21.95 8.13
C LEU A 240 -39.36 -22.42 9.47
N GLY A 241 -40.10 -21.57 10.18
CA GLY A 241 -40.76 -21.89 11.45
C GLY A 241 -39.87 -21.72 12.69
N ILE A 242 -38.69 -21.11 12.55
CA ILE A 242 -37.74 -20.88 13.66
C ILE A 242 -37.95 -19.44 14.16
N ASN A 243 -38.85 -19.26 15.13
CA ASN A 243 -39.28 -17.93 15.60
C ASN A 243 -38.32 -17.24 16.59
N ASP A 244 -37.37 -17.98 17.17
CA ASP A 244 -36.33 -17.46 18.05
C ASP A 244 -34.99 -18.15 17.70
N PRO A 245 -34.37 -17.75 16.58
CA PRO A 245 -33.17 -18.42 16.10
C PRO A 245 -31.99 -18.13 17.02
N SER A 246 -31.31 -19.20 17.44
CA SER A 246 -30.03 -19.10 18.13
C SER A 246 -28.98 -18.39 17.25
N GLU A 247 -27.96 -17.83 17.89
CA GLU A 247 -26.85 -17.15 17.19
C GLU A 247 -26.22 -18.02 16.10
N THR A 248 -26.00 -19.31 16.39
CA THR A 248 -25.48 -20.28 15.41
C THR A 248 -26.40 -20.48 14.20
N GLN A 249 -27.73 -20.44 14.39
CA GLN A 249 -28.69 -20.56 13.29
C GLN A 249 -28.70 -19.31 12.42
N VAL A 250 -28.56 -18.13 13.04
CA VAL A 250 -28.41 -16.86 12.33
C VAL A 250 -27.12 -16.84 11.52
N ASP A 251 -26.00 -17.27 12.11
CA ASP A 251 -24.71 -17.34 11.42
C ASP A 251 -24.76 -18.29 10.22
N THR A 252 -25.38 -19.47 10.40
CA THR A 252 -25.59 -20.43 9.30
C THR A 252 -26.43 -19.82 8.18
N ALA A 253 -27.52 -19.13 8.51
CA ALA A 253 -28.36 -18.47 7.51
C ALA A 253 -27.62 -17.33 6.79
N LEU A 254 -26.76 -16.59 7.50
CA LEU A 254 -25.89 -15.59 6.90
C LEU A 254 -24.91 -16.24 5.91
N GLU A 255 -24.23 -17.33 6.28
CA GLU A 255 -23.34 -18.07 5.37
C GLU A 255 -24.04 -18.51 4.08
N VAL A 256 -25.27 -19.03 4.18
CA VAL A 256 -26.09 -19.40 3.01
C VAL A 256 -26.39 -18.19 2.12
N LEU A 257 -26.75 -17.05 2.71
CA LEU A 257 -26.97 -15.79 1.99
C LEU A 257 -25.70 -15.24 1.32
N TYR A 258 -24.52 -15.53 1.89
CA TYR A 258 -23.23 -15.14 1.31
C TYR A 258 -22.76 -16.10 0.21
N SER A 259 -23.07 -17.39 0.31
CA SER A 259 -22.67 -18.40 -0.67
C SER A 259 -23.43 -18.31 -2.01
N THR A 260 -24.71 -17.94 -1.96
CA THR A 260 -25.59 -17.84 -3.13
C THR A 260 -25.31 -16.64 -4.05
N LYS A 261 -24.56 -15.63 -3.60
CA LYS A 261 -24.14 -14.50 -4.45
C LYS A 261 -22.87 -14.73 -5.25
N ASN A 262 -22.04 -15.70 -4.87
CA ASN A 262 -20.76 -15.98 -5.54
C ASN A 262 -20.87 -17.05 -6.64
N SER A 263 -22.07 -17.59 -6.91
CA SER A 263 -22.32 -18.59 -7.95
C SER A 263 -22.89 -18.00 -9.25
N ASP A 264 -23.19 -16.70 -9.27
CA ASP A 264 -23.84 -16.00 -10.40
C ASP A 264 -22.89 -15.01 -11.13
N GLU A 265 -21.58 -15.00 -10.81
CA GLU A 265 -20.51 -14.31 -11.57
C GLU A 265 -19.56 -15.32 -12.23
#